data_AF-A0A352JCC8-F1
#
_entry.id   AF-A0A352JCC8-F1
#
_cell.length_a   1.000
_cell.length_b   1.000
_cell.length_c   1.000
_cell.angle_alpha   90.00
_cell.angle_beta   90.00
_cell.angle_gamma   90.00
#
_symmetry.space_group_name_H-M   'P 1'
#
loop_
_entity.id
_entity.type
_entity.pdbx_description
1 polymer ?
#
loop_
_entity_poly.entity_id
_entity_poly.type
_entity_poly.pdbx_seq_one_letter_code
_entity_poly.pdbx_strand_id
1 'polypeptide(L)'
;MLKRIFVTLTLSSLLTTSAYLLSLNFTKAIAQEISETTPSKPETSIKTVISPEKRTLIKELLEITESSKNANQVMEYMVRSELPKMVSTILKTEPALNSDRPEVQKQFSDIVSRMAVKYRDRVIKQIDINQLIEQVSYPIYDKYFTESELRDIIGFYKSSTGKKAIIVLPQIMADSMSRTNDILLPKMSRIMTEIITEELLNALPKQK
;
A
#
# COMPACT_ATOMS: atom_id res chain seq x y z
N MET A 1 -30.66 12.00 -40.48
CA MET A 1 -29.71 11.23 -41.31
C MET A 1 -28.34 11.87 -41.13
N LEU A 2 -27.53 11.35 -40.19
CA LEU A 2 -26.51 10.30 -40.40
C LEU A 2 -25.17 10.88 -40.89
N LYS A 3 -24.14 10.64 -40.06
CA LYS A 3 -22.69 10.63 -40.35
C LYS A 3 -21.99 11.99 -40.53
N ARG A 4 -21.31 12.42 -39.45
CA ARG A 4 -19.86 12.75 -39.44
C ARG A 4 -19.41 13.30 -38.09
N ILE A 5 -19.30 12.43 -37.08
CA ILE A 5 -18.42 12.66 -35.91
C ILE A 5 -17.83 11.29 -35.54
N PHE A 6 -16.75 10.90 -36.22
CA PHE A 6 -15.92 9.74 -35.90
C PHE A 6 -14.47 10.18 -36.06
N VAL A 7 -13.99 10.98 -35.11
CA VAL A 7 -12.55 11.13 -34.82
C VAL A 7 -12.47 11.37 -33.31
N THR A 8 -11.52 10.70 -32.66
CA THR A 8 -11.15 10.80 -31.24
C THR A 8 -12.17 10.31 -30.21
N LEU A 9 -12.25 8.99 -29.99
CA LEU A 9 -12.38 8.48 -28.63
C LEU A 9 -11.01 7.95 -28.21
N THR A 10 -10.29 8.80 -27.49
CA THR A 10 -9.05 8.48 -26.80
C THR A 10 -9.32 7.43 -25.73
N LEU A 11 -8.48 6.40 -25.76
CA LEU A 11 -8.39 5.29 -24.84
C LEU A 11 -7.88 5.75 -23.46
N SER A 12 -8.68 6.49 -22.69
CA SER A 12 -8.29 6.97 -21.36
C SER A 12 -9.49 7.10 -20.42
N SER A 13 -9.98 5.99 -19.85
CA SER A 13 -10.73 6.03 -18.57
C SER A 13 -10.94 4.64 -17.94
N LEU A 14 -9.93 3.77 -17.95
CA LEU A 14 -9.90 2.62 -17.04
C LEU A 14 -8.59 2.74 -16.26
N LEU A 15 -8.66 2.68 -14.93
CA LEU A 15 -7.61 2.95 -13.94
C LEU A 15 -7.49 4.41 -13.43
N THR A 16 -8.52 4.91 -12.76
CA THR A 16 -8.33 5.86 -11.64
C THR A 16 -9.28 5.53 -10.50
N THR A 17 -9.10 4.35 -9.90
CA THR A 17 -9.36 4.13 -8.46
C THR A 17 -8.11 3.49 -7.86
N SER A 18 -6.98 4.16 -8.05
CA SER A 18 -5.67 3.79 -7.50
C SER A 18 -5.14 4.92 -6.64
N ALA A 19 -5.32 4.85 -5.32
CA ALA A 19 -4.59 5.75 -4.42
C ALA A 19 -4.42 5.22 -3.00
N TYR A 20 -4.48 3.91 -2.75
CA TYR A 20 -3.95 3.34 -1.51
C TYR A 20 -3.40 1.97 -1.84
N LEU A 21 -2.09 1.91 -2.16
CA LEU A 21 -1.16 0.78 -1.95
C LEU A 21 0.17 0.91 -2.74
N LEU A 22 0.36 1.93 -3.59
CA LEU A 22 1.66 2.21 -4.23
C LEU A 22 2.10 3.67 -4.08
N SER A 23 2.57 4.07 -2.90
CA SER A 23 3.21 5.39 -2.72
C SER A 23 4.41 5.37 -1.77
N LEU A 24 5.32 4.40 -1.92
CA LEU A 24 6.59 4.42 -1.19
C LEU A 24 7.85 4.53 -2.05
N ASN A 25 7.77 4.52 -3.38
CA ASN A 25 8.99 4.57 -4.22
C ASN A 25 9.00 5.64 -5.33
N PHE A 26 7.97 6.49 -5.47
CA PHE A 26 7.93 7.54 -6.52
C PHE A 26 8.28 8.95 -6.05
N THR A 27 8.42 9.20 -4.74
CA THR A 27 8.66 10.54 -4.18
C THR A 27 10.12 11.01 -4.21
N LYS A 28 11.08 10.17 -4.64
CA LYS A 28 12.49 10.57 -4.72
C LYS A 28 12.89 11.27 -6.03
N ALA A 29 12.05 11.27 -7.06
CA ALA A 29 12.43 11.73 -8.40
C ALA A 29 11.87 13.11 -8.80
N ILE A 30 11.03 13.77 -7.99
CA ILE A 30 10.41 15.07 -8.33
C ILE A 30 10.85 16.19 -7.34
N ALA A 31 11.78 15.90 -6.43
CA ALA A 31 12.20 16.84 -5.40
C ALA A 31 13.21 17.91 -5.85
N GLN A 32 13.61 17.95 -7.13
CA GLN A 32 14.76 18.76 -7.56
C GLN A 32 14.51 19.81 -8.64
N GLU A 33 13.26 20.07 -9.07
CA GLU A 33 13.03 21.02 -10.18
C GLU A 33 11.95 22.08 -10.01
N ILE A 34 11.44 22.33 -8.79
CA ILE A 34 10.54 23.49 -8.57
C ILE A 34 11.06 24.35 -7.41
N SER A 35 12.19 25.01 -7.66
CA SER A 35 12.49 26.30 -7.06
C SER A 35 12.37 27.34 -8.16
N GLU A 36 11.30 28.13 -8.13
CA GLU A 36 11.36 29.58 -8.32
C GLU A 36 9.95 30.22 -8.32
N THR A 37 9.78 31.15 -7.38
CA THR A 37 8.87 32.32 -7.43
C THR A 37 7.35 32.12 -7.37
N THR A 38 6.77 32.24 -6.17
CA THR A 38 5.46 32.92 -5.98
C THR A 38 5.41 33.50 -4.55
N PRO A 39 4.84 34.71 -4.31
CA PRO A 39 4.94 35.38 -3.02
C PRO A 39 4.13 34.69 -1.92
N SER A 40 4.79 34.52 -0.77
CA SER A 40 4.22 34.16 0.52
C SER A 40 2.98 35.00 0.85
N LYS A 41 1.79 34.38 0.74
CA LYS A 41 0.62 34.78 1.51
C LYS A 41 0.70 34.01 2.82
N PRO A 42 0.55 34.66 4.00
CA PRO A 42 0.63 33.95 5.27
C PRO A 42 -0.51 32.93 5.31
N GLU A 43 -0.17 31.64 5.25
CA GLU A 43 -1.05 30.57 5.65
C GLU A 43 -1.29 30.73 7.15
N THR A 44 -2.35 31.47 7.47
CA THR A 44 -2.96 31.42 8.79
C THR A 44 -3.41 29.97 8.99
N SER A 45 -2.56 29.17 9.64
CA SER A 45 -2.88 27.85 10.18
C SER A 45 -4.01 28.01 11.20
N ILE A 46 -5.24 28.11 10.72
CA ILE A 46 -6.41 27.81 11.54
C ILE A 46 -6.35 26.29 11.73
N LYS A 47 -6.00 25.84 12.94
CA LYS A 47 -6.30 24.48 13.36
C LYS A 47 -7.82 24.36 13.36
N THR A 48 -8.39 23.98 12.22
CA THR A 48 -9.82 23.74 12.12
C THR A 48 -10.12 22.52 12.98
N VAL A 49 -10.75 22.77 14.11
CA VAL A 49 -11.26 21.70 14.96
C VAL A 49 -12.40 21.03 14.20
N ILE A 50 -12.23 19.76 13.85
CA ILE A 50 -13.24 18.96 13.16
C ILE A 50 -14.54 19.02 13.98
N SER A 51 -15.66 19.35 13.35
CA SER A 51 -16.96 19.45 14.03
C SER A 51 -17.33 18.11 14.71
N PRO A 52 -18.10 18.13 15.82
CA PRO A 52 -18.55 16.89 16.47
C PRO A 52 -19.37 15.98 15.56
N GLU A 53 -20.20 16.58 14.69
CA GLU A 53 -21.00 15.87 13.71
C GLU A 53 -20.10 15.15 12.68
N LYS A 54 -19.17 15.88 12.08
CA LYS A 54 -18.25 15.31 11.10
C LYS A 54 -17.35 14.24 11.69
N ARG A 55 -16.87 14.41 12.93
CA ARG A 55 -16.15 13.35 13.68
C ARG A 55 -16.98 12.08 13.81
N THR A 56 -18.28 12.21 14.08
CA THR A 56 -19.20 11.08 14.20
C THR A 56 -19.38 10.37 12.85
N LEU A 57 -19.59 11.13 11.78
CA LEU A 57 -19.71 10.57 10.42
C LEU A 57 -18.43 9.86 9.96
N ILE A 58 -17.26 10.46 10.20
CA ILE A 58 -15.97 9.83 9.88
C ILE A 58 -15.80 8.53 10.67
N LYS A 59 -16.11 8.54 11.97
CA LYS A 59 -16.05 7.33 12.81
C LYS A 59 -16.92 6.22 12.23
N GLU A 60 -18.17 6.55 11.92
CA GLU A 60 -19.13 5.61 11.37
C GLU A 60 -18.66 5.04 10.02
N LEU A 61 -18.15 5.88 9.13
CA LEU A 61 -17.59 5.45 7.85
C LEU A 61 -16.43 4.45 8.04
N LEU A 62 -15.50 4.77 8.94
CA LEU A 62 -14.35 3.89 9.23
C LEU A 62 -14.78 2.55 9.84
N GLU A 63 -15.81 2.56 10.70
CA GLU A 63 -16.38 1.34 11.28
C GLU A 63 -17.06 0.46 10.22
N ILE A 64 -17.93 1.03 9.38
CA ILE A 64 -18.63 0.24 8.34
C ILE A 64 -17.67 -0.30 7.26
N THR A 65 -16.55 0.38 6.99
CA THR A 65 -15.52 -0.09 6.05
C THR A 65 -14.44 -0.96 6.69
N GLU A 66 -14.64 -1.41 7.95
CA GLU A 66 -13.72 -2.26 8.69
C GLU A 66 -12.27 -1.70 8.83
N SER A 67 -12.11 -0.37 8.88
CA SER A 67 -10.79 0.27 8.88
C SER A 67 -9.92 -0.17 10.06
N SER A 68 -10.48 -0.38 11.25
CA SER A 68 -9.73 -0.88 12.41
C SER A 68 -9.20 -2.30 12.21
N LYS A 69 -9.99 -3.18 11.58
CA LYS A 69 -9.55 -4.54 11.25
C LYS A 69 -8.41 -4.50 10.23
N ASN A 70 -8.54 -3.67 9.20
CA ASN A 70 -7.51 -3.51 8.17
C ASN A 70 -6.21 -2.93 8.78
N ALA A 71 -6.32 -1.92 9.65
CA ALA A 71 -5.18 -1.34 10.35
C ALA A 71 -4.46 -2.37 11.24
N ASN A 72 -5.22 -3.21 11.95
CA ASN A 72 -4.65 -4.30 12.74
C ASN A 72 -3.89 -5.32 11.88
N GLN A 73 -4.43 -5.67 10.71
CA GLN A 73 -3.76 -6.57 9.77
C GLN A 73 -2.47 -5.95 9.21
N VAL A 74 -2.48 -4.67 8.87
CA VAL A 74 -1.27 -3.94 8.44
C VAL A 74 -0.23 -3.92 9.55
N MET A 75 -0.62 -3.61 10.79
CA MET A 75 0.29 -3.63 11.93
C MET A 75 0.88 -5.03 12.16
N GLU A 76 0.07 -6.09 12.09
CA GLU A 76 0.56 -7.46 12.23
C GLU A 76 1.56 -7.82 11.12
N TYR A 77 1.29 -7.43 9.88
CA TYR A 77 2.21 -7.60 8.76
C TYR A 77 3.52 -6.84 9.00
N MET A 78 3.45 -5.58 9.43
CA MET A 78 4.63 -4.78 9.76
C MET A 78 5.47 -5.45 10.84
N VAL A 79 4.85 -5.82 11.97
CA VAL A 79 5.51 -6.54 13.08
C VAL A 79 6.22 -7.78 12.57
N ARG A 80 5.53 -8.60 11.77
CA ARG A 80 6.11 -9.83 11.21
C ARG A 80 7.26 -9.55 10.24
N SER A 81 7.15 -8.49 9.43
CA SER A 81 8.15 -8.12 8.42
C SER A 81 9.43 -7.54 9.02
N GLU A 82 9.36 -6.97 10.24
CA GLU A 82 10.53 -6.41 10.93
C GLU A 82 11.38 -7.48 11.62
N LEU A 83 10.80 -8.65 11.97
CA LEU A 83 11.52 -9.71 12.67
C LEU A 83 12.75 -10.23 11.89
N PRO A 84 12.67 -10.59 10.59
CA PRO A 84 13.85 -11.04 9.84
C PRO A 84 14.94 -9.98 9.76
N LYS A 85 14.58 -8.69 9.64
CA LYS A 85 15.54 -7.59 9.63
C LYS A 85 16.28 -7.49 10.96
N MET A 86 15.54 -7.58 12.07
CA MET A 86 16.13 -7.56 13.41
C MET A 86 17.06 -8.76 13.62
N VAL A 87 16.65 -9.96 13.20
CA VAL A 87 17.51 -11.16 13.24
C VAL A 87 18.79 -10.96 12.43
N SER A 88 18.68 -10.43 11.20
CA SER A 88 19.85 -10.16 10.37
C SER A 88 20.80 -9.15 11.02
N THR A 89 20.26 -8.08 11.65
CA THR A 89 21.07 -7.10 12.37
C THR A 89 21.81 -7.75 13.55
N ILE A 90 21.14 -8.58 14.35
CA ILE A 90 21.77 -9.28 15.47
C ILE A 90 22.93 -10.17 14.99
N LEU A 91 22.73 -10.94 13.92
CA LEU A 91 23.77 -11.81 13.37
C LEU A 91 24.97 -11.02 12.80
N LYS A 92 24.74 -9.80 12.31
CA LYS A 92 25.82 -8.90 11.86
C LYS A 92 26.60 -8.32 13.04
N THR A 93 25.90 -7.93 14.11
CA THR A 93 26.52 -7.35 15.30
C THR A 93 27.25 -8.40 16.14
N GLU A 94 26.71 -9.62 16.22
CA GLU A 94 27.25 -10.72 17.00
C GLU A 94 27.50 -11.95 16.11
N PRO A 95 28.58 -11.97 15.30
CA PRO A 95 28.87 -13.07 14.37
C PRO A 95 29.01 -14.43 15.04
N ALA A 96 29.34 -14.47 16.33
CA ALA A 96 29.42 -15.70 17.12
C ALA A 96 28.07 -16.46 17.20
N LEU A 97 26.94 -15.75 17.02
CA LEU A 97 25.61 -16.35 16.95
C LEU A 97 25.31 -16.97 15.58
N ASN A 98 26.07 -16.61 14.54
CA ASN A 98 26.01 -17.22 13.21
C ASN A 98 26.90 -18.48 13.15
N SER A 99 26.56 -19.49 13.95
CA SER A 99 27.35 -20.71 14.11
C SER A 99 26.66 -21.93 13.48
N ASP A 100 27.45 -22.86 12.93
CA ASP A 100 26.97 -24.17 12.48
C ASP A 100 26.74 -25.16 13.63
N ARG A 101 27.09 -24.78 14.87
CA ARG A 101 26.90 -25.63 16.05
C ARG A 101 25.40 -25.75 16.38
N PRO A 102 24.83 -26.97 16.42
CA PRO A 102 23.40 -27.17 16.66
C PRO A 102 22.90 -26.54 17.96
N GLU A 103 23.71 -26.55 19.02
CA GLU A 103 23.34 -25.98 20.31
C GLU A 103 23.19 -24.46 20.24
N VAL A 104 24.09 -23.79 19.51
CA VAL A 104 24.08 -22.33 19.32
C VAL A 104 22.89 -21.94 18.45
N GLN A 105 22.62 -22.67 17.37
CA GLN A 105 21.46 -22.43 16.50
C GLN A 105 20.14 -22.58 17.27
N LYS A 106 20.02 -23.63 18.07
CA LYS A 106 18.83 -23.85 18.91
C LYS A 106 18.64 -22.70 19.91
N GLN A 107 19.70 -22.34 20.64
CA GLN A 107 19.65 -21.23 21.59
C GLN A 107 19.26 -19.91 20.92
N PHE A 108 19.84 -19.62 19.75
CA PHE A 108 19.51 -18.43 18.98
C PHE A 108 18.06 -18.43 18.50
N SER A 109 17.58 -19.54 17.95
CA SER A 109 16.18 -19.71 17.56
C SER A 109 15.20 -19.50 18.73
N ASP A 110 15.53 -20.03 19.91
CA ASP A 110 14.72 -19.85 21.11
C ASP A 110 14.72 -18.38 21.57
N ILE A 111 15.86 -17.69 21.49
CA ILE A 111 15.98 -16.25 21.77
C ILE A 111 15.10 -15.45 20.81
N VAL A 112 15.23 -15.69 19.50
CA VAL A 112 14.46 -15.02 18.45
C VAL A 112 12.97 -15.24 18.66
N SER A 113 12.54 -16.47 18.97
CA SER A 113 11.14 -16.80 19.23
C SER A 113 10.59 -16.04 20.44
N ARG A 114 11.33 -16.02 21.57
CA ARG A 114 10.94 -15.24 22.77
C ARG A 114 10.90 -13.74 22.49
N MET A 115 11.86 -13.23 21.73
CA MET A 115 11.93 -11.84 21.33
C MET A 115 10.74 -11.45 20.45
N ALA A 116 10.39 -12.28 19.46
CA ALA A 116 9.24 -12.08 18.59
C ALA A 116 7.92 -12.01 19.37
N VAL A 117 7.70 -12.94 20.30
CA VAL A 117 6.51 -12.95 21.17
C VAL A 117 6.46 -11.68 22.03
N LYS A 118 7.57 -11.31 22.68
CA LYS A 118 7.64 -10.09 23.50
C LYS A 118 7.42 -8.82 22.68
N TYR A 119 7.98 -8.75 21.47
CA TYR A 119 7.83 -7.61 20.58
C TYR A 119 6.36 -7.45 20.16
N ARG A 120 5.72 -8.52 19.69
CA ARG A 120 4.29 -8.51 19.35
C ARG A 120 3.42 -8.08 20.53
N ASP A 121 3.63 -8.67 21.71
CA ASP A 121 2.87 -8.35 22.93
C ASP A 121 3.01 -6.88 23.32
N ARG A 122 4.24 -6.34 23.29
CA ARG A 122 4.48 -4.92 23.58
C ARG A 122 3.86 -3.99 22.55
N VAL A 123 3.93 -4.32 21.27
CA VAL A 123 3.30 -3.53 20.21
C VAL A 123 1.79 -3.44 20.45
N ILE A 124 1.12 -4.57 20.69
CA ILE A 124 -0.33 -4.59 20.95
C ILE A 124 -0.70 -3.80 22.21
N LYS A 125 0.15 -3.83 23.25
CA LYS A 125 -0.13 -3.13 24.52
C LYS A 125 0.17 -1.64 24.48
N GLN A 126 1.16 -1.21 23.69
CA GLN A 126 1.67 0.17 23.70
C GLN A 126 1.13 1.02 22.56
N ILE A 127 0.62 0.40 21.49
CA ILE A 127 0.06 1.11 20.35
C ILE A 127 -1.45 1.01 20.40
N ASP A 128 -2.11 2.12 20.72
CA ASP A 128 -3.56 2.25 20.53
C ASP A 128 -3.85 2.51 19.05
N ILE A 129 -4.26 1.45 18.35
CA ILE A 129 -4.59 1.52 16.93
C ILE A 129 -5.80 2.39 16.66
N ASN A 130 -6.78 2.45 17.56
CA ASN A 130 -7.95 3.30 17.36
C ASN A 130 -7.54 4.78 17.47
N GLN A 131 -6.68 5.11 18.43
CA GLN A 131 -6.13 6.45 18.55
C GLN A 131 -5.29 6.83 17.31
N LEU A 132 -4.48 5.90 16.80
CA LEU A 132 -3.69 6.14 15.59
C LEU A 132 -4.60 6.37 14.36
N ILE A 133 -5.64 5.57 14.20
CA ILE A 133 -6.64 5.75 13.13
C ILE A 133 -7.30 7.12 13.25
N GLU A 134 -7.68 7.54 14.46
CA GLU A 134 -8.27 8.86 14.69
C GLU A 134 -7.30 9.98 14.28
N GLN A 135 -6.06 9.93 14.77
CA GLN A 135 -5.04 10.94 14.49
C GLN A 135 -4.69 11.05 13.00
N VAL A 136 -4.67 9.94 12.28
CA VAL A 136 -4.29 9.89 10.86
C VAL A 136 -5.49 10.13 9.95
N SER A 137 -6.58 9.40 10.16
CA SER A 137 -7.69 9.35 9.21
C SER A 137 -8.60 10.57 9.33
N TYR A 138 -8.89 11.04 10.54
CA TYR A 138 -9.92 12.07 10.71
C TYR A 138 -9.56 13.39 10.03
N PRO A 139 -8.32 13.91 10.15
CA PRO A 139 -7.93 15.11 9.42
C PRO A 139 -7.95 14.92 7.90
N ILE A 140 -7.68 13.70 7.41
CA ILE A 140 -7.72 13.40 5.98
C ILE A 140 -9.17 13.45 5.48
N TYR A 141 -10.10 12.74 6.13
CA TYR A 141 -11.50 12.80 5.73
C TYR A 141 -12.10 14.20 5.91
N ASP A 142 -11.71 14.92 6.97
CA ASP A 142 -12.12 16.31 7.18
C ASP A 142 -11.70 17.22 6.01
N LYS A 143 -10.47 17.05 5.53
CA LYS A 143 -9.93 17.81 4.41
C LYS A 143 -10.67 17.57 3.09
N TYR A 144 -11.09 16.33 2.83
CA TYR A 144 -11.56 15.91 1.50
C TYR A 144 -13.06 15.76 1.34
N PHE A 145 -13.81 15.62 2.44
CA PHE A 145 -15.25 15.42 2.39
C PHE A 145 -15.99 16.40 3.27
N THR A 146 -17.13 16.87 2.79
CA THR A 146 -18.14 17.57 3.57
C THR A 146 -18.99 16.59 4.39
N GLU A 147 -19.74 17.08 5.37
CA GLU A 147 -20.67 16.25 6.15
C GLU A 147 -21.75 15.61 5.25
N SER A 148 -22.26 16.34 4.25
CA SER A 148 -23.23 15.80 3.29
C SER A 148 -22.66 14.63 2.49
N GLU A 149 -21.43 14.79 1.96
CA GLU A 149 -20.79 13.72 1.19
C GLU A 149 -20.47 12.50 2.06
N LEU A 150 -20.06 12.70 3.32
CA LEU A 150 -19.88 11.60 4.25
C LEU A 150 -21.20 10.84 4.48
N ARG A 151 -22.32 11.55 4.63
CA ARG A 151 -23.66 10.92 4.76
C ARG A 151 -24.02 10.11 3.51
N ASP A 152 -23.74 10.64 2.32
CA ASP A 152 -24.01 9.94 1.06
C ASP A 152 -23.17 8.66 0.93
N ILE A 153 -21.88 8.75 1.25
CA ILE A 153 -20.95 7.59 1.24
C ILE A 153 -21.39 6.53 2.25
N ILE A 154 -21.75 6.94 3.47
CA ILE A 154 -22.28 6.04 4.51
C ILE A 154 -23.59 5.39 4.03
N GLY A 155 -24.49 6.16 3.43
CA GLY A 155 -25.74 5.66 2.86
C GLY A 155 -25.50 4.58 1.81
N PHE A 156 -24.54 4.78 0.92
CA PHE A 156 -24.12 3.77 -0.04
C PHE A 156 -23.61 2.50 0.66
N TYR A 157 -22.62 2.61 1.55
CA TYR A 157 -22.03 1.44 2.21
C TYR A 157 -22.98 0.68 3.15
N LYS A 158 -24.04 1.33 3.64
CA LYS A 158 -25.12 0.67 4.38
C LYS A 158 -26.07 -0.18 3.51
N SER A 159 -26.16 0.12 2.21
CA SER A 159 -27.00 -0.63 1.27
C SER A 159 -26.50 -2.07 1.06
N SER A 160 -27.35 -2.95 0.53
CA SER A 160 -26.96 -4.33 0.19
C SER A 160 -25.80 -4.37 -0.82
N THR A 161 -25.85 -3.51 -1.83
CA THR A 161 -24.78 -3.37 -2.83
C THR A 161 -23.50 -2.80 -2.23
N GLY A 162 -23.59 -1.79 -1.37
CA GLY A 162 -22.42 -1.21 -0.70
C GLY A 162 -21.72 -2.18 0.24
N LYS A 163 -22.47 -2.96 1.01
CA LYS A 163 -21.91 -4.06 1.83
C LYS A 163 -21.20 -5.11 0.97
N LYS A 164 -21.80 -5.48 -0.17
CA LYS A 164 -21.15 -6.38 -1.14
C LYS A 164 -19.89 -5.75 -1.71
N ALA A 165 -19.89 -4.45 -1.98
CA ALA A 165 -18.75 -3.72 -2.51
C ALA A 165 -17.54 -3.77 -1.56
N ILE A 166 -17.75 -3.61 -0.24
CA ILE A 166 -16.68 -3.71 0.78
C ILE A 166 -15.94 -5.06 0.68
N ILE A 167 -16.68 -6.14 0.43
CA ILE A 167 -16.14 -7.49 0.38
C ILE A 167 -15.50 -7.79 -0.98
N VAL A 168 -16.18 -7.43 -2.07
CA VAL A 168 -15.88 -7.94 -3.40
C VAL A 168 -14.94 -7.03 -4.19
N LEU A 169 -14.93 -5.71 -3.95
CA LEU A 169 -14.03 -4.81 -4.69
C LEU A 169 -12.54 -5.14 -4.48
N PRO A 170 -12.05 -5.41 -3.25
CA PRO A 170 -10.67 -5.86 -3.06
C PRO A 170 -10.36 -7.18 -3.78
N GLN A 171 -11.32 -8.11 -3.83
CA GLN A 171 -11.17 -9.39 -4.54
C GLN A 171 -11.07 -9.18 -6.05
N ILE A 172 -11.92 -8.35 -6.63
CA ILE A 172 -11.86 -7.99 -8.06
C ILE A 172 -10.48 -7.40 -8.40
N MET A 173 -9.92 -6.54 -7.54
CA MET A 173 -8.59 -5.98 -7.75
C MET A 173 -7.50 -7.06 -7.70
N ALA A 174 -7.56 -7.96 -6.72
CA ALA A 174 -6.62 -9.07 -6.59
C ALA A 174 -6.67 -10.00 -7.82
N ASP A 175 -7.88 -10.38 -8.26
CA ASP A 175 -8.10 -11.23 -9.43
C ASP A 175 -7.60 -10.55 -10.71
N SER A 176 -7.84 -9.24 -10.85
CA SER A 176 -7.39 -8.46 -12.00
C SER A 176 -5.86 -8.44 -12.10
N MET A 177 -5.17 -8.24 -10.98
CA MET A 177 -3.71 -8.26 -10.93
C MET A 177 -3.15 -9.66 -11.21
N SER A 178 -3.75 -10.70 -10.61
CA SER A 178 -3.38 -12.10 -10.88
C SER A 178 -3.51 -12.43 -12.37
N ARG A 179 -4.67 -12.11 -12.97
CA ARG A 179 -4.92 -12.38 -14.38
C ARG A 179 -4.01 -11.59 -15.31
N THR A 180 -3.63 -10.37 -14.92
CA THR A 180 -2.66 -9.57 -15.67
C THR A 180 -1.30 -10.27 -15.69
N ASN A 181 -0.84 -10.78 -14.54
CA ASN A 181 0.43 -11.50 -14.46
C ASN A 181 0.43 -12.79 -15.29
N ASP A 182 -0.67 -13.56 -15.23
CA ASP A 182 -0.83 -14.80 -16.00
C ASP A 182 -0.73 -14.57 -17.52
N ILE A 183 -1.14 -13.40 -18.00
CA ILE A 183 -1.11 -13.05 -19.43
C ILE A 183 0.21 -12.36 -19.81
N LEU A 184 0.67 -11.43 -18.99
CA LEU A 184 1.78 -10.53 -19.32
C LEU A 184 3.14 -11.21 -19.15
N LEU A 185 3.37 -11.91 -18.04
CA LEU A 185 4.67 -12.50 -17.73
C LEU A 185 5.14 -13.52 -18.78
N PRO A 186 4.29 -14.45 -19.28
CA PRO A 186 4.72 -15.36 -20.33
C PRO A 186 5.09 -14.66 -21.64
N LYS A 187 4.39 -13.56 -21.98
CA LYS A 187 4.71 -12.75 -23.16
C LYS A 187 6.05 -12.05 -23.02
N MET A 188 6.28 -11.42 -21.86
CA MET A 188 7.58 -10.79 -21.56
C MET A 188 8.71 -11.82 -21.57
N SER A 189 8.50 -13.00 -20.99
CA SER A 189 9.49 -14.09 -21.02
C SER A 189 9.81 -14.52 -22.45
N ARG A 190 8.80 -14.65 -23.32
CA ARG A 190 9.02 -15.00 -24.73
C ARG A 190 9.89 -13.96 -25.43
N ILE A 191 9.57 -12.69 -25.28
CA ILE A 191 10.34 -11.57 -25.86
C ILE A 191 11.80 -11.62 -25.38
N MET A 192 12.02 -11.83 -24.08
CA MET A 192 13.38 -11.96 -23.54
C MET A 192 14.14 -13.15 -24.13
N THR A 193 13.48 -14.30 -24.32
CA THR A 193 14.08 -15.48 -24.97
C THR A 193 14.44 -15.19 -26.43
N GLU A 194 13.58 -14.48 -27.16
CA GLU A 194 13.84 -14.06 -28.55
C GLU A 194 15.08 -13.16 -28.61
N ILE A 195 15.15 -12.12 -27.76
CA ILE A 195 16.31 -11.20 -27.67
C ILE A 195 17.60 -11.97 -27.35
N ILE A 196 17.59 -12.84 -26.34
CA ILE A 196 18.77 -13.64 -25.97
C ILE A 196 19.24 -14.49 -27.16
N THR A 197 18.31 -15.08 -27.89
CA THR A 197 18.62 -15.92 -29.06
C THR A 197 19.24 -15.08 -30.18
N GLU A 198 18.68 -13.91 -30.48
CA GLU A 198 19.21 -12.99 -31.49
C GLU A 198 20.64 -12.53 -31.15
N GLU A 199 20.87 -12.11 -29.90
CA GLU A 199 22.20 -11.66 -29.44
C GLU A 199 23.25 -12.80 -29.50
N LEU A 200 22.86 -14.02 -29.10
CA LEU A 200 23.75 -15.18 -29.21
C LEU A 200 24.08 -15.52 -30.67
N LEU A 201 23.12 -15.45 -31.58
CA LEU A 201 23.34 -15.68 -33.01
C LEU A 201 24.27 -14.61 -33.61
N ASN A 202 24.10 -13.34 -33.23
CA ASN A 202 24.94 -12.24 -33.68
C ASN A 202 26.39 -12.33 -33.17
N ALA A 203 26.60 -12.98 -32.03
CA ALA A 203 27.92 -13.19 -31.45
C ALA A 203 28.73 -14.34 -32.11
N LEU A 204 28.10 -15.17 -32.96
CA LEU A 204 28.79 -16.25 -33.66
C LEU A 204 29.72 -15.69 -34.75
N PRO A 205 30.94 -16.25 -34.92
CA PRO A 205 31.86 -15.81 -35.96
C PRO A 205 31.26 -16.08 -37.34
N LYS A 206 31.17 -15.04 -38.18
CA LYS A 206 30.68 -15.16 -39.56
C LYS A 206 31.64 -16.06 -40.35
N GLN A 207 31.13 -17.17 -40.92
CA GLN A 207 31.90 -18.01 -41.82
C GLN A 207 32.33 -17.18 -43.04
N LYS A 208 33.65 -17.14 -43.29
CA LYS A 208 34.25 -16.54 -44.50
C LYS A 208 34.10 -17.46 -45.68
#